data_AF-X1KAH6-F1
#
_entry.id   AF-X1KAH6-F1
#
_cell.length_a   1.000
_cell.length_b   1.000
_cell.length_c   1.000
_cell.angle_alpha   90.00
_cell.angle_beta   90.00
_cell.angle_gamma   90.00
#
_symmetry.space_group_name_H-M   'P 1'
#
loop_
_entity.id
_entity.type
_entity.pdbx_description
1 polymer ?
#
loop_
_entity_poly.entity_id
_entity_poly.type
_entity_poly.pdbx_seq_one_letter_code
_entity_poly.pdbx_strand_id
1 'polypeptide(L)'
;MTPHAAEFISEMRRLGNVDVVLLPIDGKFTMNISEAINAVKAIKPKVVIPMHRLKADPEEFKEKVEAKSNIKVVPLKIGEVYQLK
;
A
#
# COMPACT_ATOMS: atom_id res chain seq x y z
N MET A 1 6.95 -5.82 22.02
CA MET A 1 6.59 -6.19 20.64
C MET A 1 5.14 -5.77 20.44
N THR A 2 4.90 -4.63 19.80
CA THR A 2 3.54 -4.24 19.42
C THR A 2 3.07 -5.18 18.31
N PRO A 3 1.90 -5.83 18.42
CA PRO A 3 1.49 -6.88 17.50
C PRO A 3 1.02 -6.26 16.17
N HIS A 4 1.96 -5.96 15.28
CA HIS A 4 1.66 -5.64 13.89
C HIS A 4 1.77 -6.97 13.14
N ALA A 5 0.64 -7.51 12.68
CA ALA A 5 0.61 -8.79 12.00
C ALA A 5 1.19 -8.73 10.57
N ALA A 6 1.30 -7.52 10.00
CA ALA A 6 1.94 -7.24 8.73
C ALA A 6 2.98 -6.14 8.90
N GLU A 7 4.26 -6.50 8.77
CA GLU A 7 5.40 -5.62 8.90
C GLU A 7 6.17 -5.52 7.58
N PHE A 8 6.85 -4.39 7.37
CA PHE A 8 7.74 -4.24 6.23
C PHE A 8 8.97 -5.12 6.43
N ILE A 9 9.23 -6.03 5.49
CA ILE A 9 10.42 -6.89 5.49
C ILE A 9 11.33 -6.58 4.31
N SER A 10 12.63 -6.78 4.49
CA SER A 10 13.65 -6.41 3.50
C SER A 10 13.50 -7.15 2.16
N GLU A 11 12.95 -8.35 2.22
CA GLU A 11 12.70 -9.30 1.14
C GLU A 11 11.70 -8.74 0.13
N MET A 12 10.83 -7.80 0.54
CA MET A 12 9.91 -7.09 -0.36
C MET A 12 10.65 -6.35 -1.49
N ARG A 13 11.93 -5.98 -1.30
CA ARG A 13 12.78 -5.39 -2.35
C ARG A 13 13.17 -6.38 -3.45
N ARG A 14 13.03 -7.68 -3.20
CA ARG A 14 13.46 -8.77 -4.09
C ARG A 14 12.30 -9.38 -4.88
N LEU A 15 11.09 -8.82 -4.79
CA LEU A 15 9.90 -9.29 -5.50
C LEU A 15 9.98 -9.10 -7.02
N GLY A 16 10.94 -8.31 -7.51
CA GLY A 16 11.11 -8.05 -8.94
C GLY A 16 10.07 -7.06 -9.47
N ASN A 17 9.63 -7.24 -10.72
CA ASN A 17 8.63 -6.38 -11.34
C ASN A 17 7.24 -6.77 -10.86
N VAL A 18 6.62 -5.89 -10.06
CA VAL A 18 5.26 -6.09 -9.54
C VAL A 18 4.31 -5.13 -10.24
N ASP A 19 3.27 -5.66 -10.88
CA ASP A 19 2.25 -4.83 -11.54
C ASP A 19 1.29 -4.20 -10.53
N VAL A 20 0.81 -5.00 -9.56
CA VAL A 20 -0.17 -4.56 -8.56
C VAL A 20 0.21 -5.07 -7.18
N VAL A 21 0.09 -4.19 -6.19
CA VAL A 21 0.19 -4.53 -4.77
C VAL A 21 -1.09 -4.14 -4.06
N LEU A 22 -1.62 -5.05 -3.23
CA LEU A 22 -2.68 -4.76 -2.27
C LEU A 22 -2.05 -4.62 -0.89
N LEU A 23 -2.25 -3.49 -0.21
CA LEU A 23 -1.61 -3.22 1.08
C LEU A 23 -2.63 -2.80 2.14
N PRO A 24 -2.61 -3.44 3.33
CA PRO A 24 -3.39 -2.96 4.46
C PRO A 24 -2.79 -1.67 5.02
N ILE A 25 -3.63 -0.71 5.41
CA ILE A 25 -3.18 0.61 5.91
C ILE A 25 -3.78 0.96 7.28
N ASP A 26 -4.16 -0.04 8.08
CA ASP A 26 -4.96 0.16 9.29
C ASP A 26 -4.19 0.72 10.49
N GLY A 27 -2.88 0.45 10.58
CA GLY A 27 -2.02 0.86 11.69
C GLY A 27 -2.30 0.26 13.08
N LYS A 28 -3.43 -0.43 13.30
CA LYS A 28 -3.78 -1.06 14.58
C LYS A 28 -3.24 -2.49 14.71
N PHE A 29 -3.37 -3.28 13.64
CA PHE A 29 -2.92 -4.67 13.56
C PHE A 29 -2.12 -4.95 12.29
N THR A 30 -1.89 -3.93 11.46
CA THR A 30 -1.16 -3.99 10.19
C THR A 30 -0.32 -2.72 10.05
N MET A 31 0.33 -2.52 8.91
CA MET A 31 1.08 -1.30 8.62
C MET A 31 0.22 -0.05 8.78
N ASN A 32 0.78 0.98 9.42
CA ASN A 32 0.23 2.33 9.32
C ASN A 32 0.56 2.95 7.94
N ILE A 33 -0.01 4.12 7.63
CA ILE A 33 0.20 4.82 6.35
C ILE A 33 1.69 5.01 6.03
N SER A 34 2.51 5.36 7.02
CA SER A 34 3.93 5.64 6.80
C SER A 34 4.73 4.36 6.52
N GLU A 35 4.41 3.27 7.21
CA GLU A 35 4.99 1.94 6.96
C GLU A 35 4.57 1.41 5.59
N ALA A 36 3.30 1.55 5.23
CA ALA A 36 2.79 1.16 3.92
C ALA A 36 3.48 1.94 2.79
N ILE A 37 3.75 3.24 2.97
CA ILE A 37 4.53 4.04 2.00
C ILE A 37 5.95 3.48 1.84
N ASN A 38 6.60 3.08 2.93
CA ASN A 38 7.93 2.47 2.87
C ASN A 38 7.90 1.12 2.14
N ALA A 39 6.89 0.30 2.38
CA ALA A 39 6.68 -0.95 1.66
C ALA A 39 6.47 -0.70 0.16
N VAL A 40 5.59 0.23 -0.22
CA VAL A 40 5.37 0.61 -1.63
C VAL A 40 6.65 1.09 -2.30
N LYS A 41 7.45 1.93 -1.63
CA LYS A 41 8.74 2.41 -2.17
C LYS A 41 9.78 1.31 -2.33
N ALA A 42 9.73 0.30 -1.49
CA ALA A 42 10.62 -0.85 -1.56
C ALA A 42 10.22 -1.80 -2.70
N ILE A 43 8.92 -2.04 -2.87
CA ILE A 43 8.38 -2.95 -3.90
C ILE A 43 8.39 -2.28 -5.28
N LYS A 44 8.17 -0.97 -5.34
CA LYS A 44 8.05 -0.15 -6.57
C LYS A 44 7.04 -0.72 -7.59
N PRO A 45 5.78 -1.01 -7.19
CA PRO A 45 4.80 -1.54 -8.12
C PRO A 45 4.34 -0.48 -9.13
N LYS A 46 3.72 -0.91 -10.23
CA LYS A 46 3.05 0.03 -11.15
C LYS A 46 1.79 0.62 -10.49
N VAL A 47 1.05 -0.20 -9.74
CA VAL A 47 -0.19 0.18 -9.07
C VAL A 47 -0.20 -0.34 -7.63
N VAL A 48 -0.68 0.49 -6.71
CA VAL A 48 -1.01 0.06 -5.34
C VAL A 48 -2.49 0.33 -5.03
N ILE A 49 -3.14 -0.65 -4.41
CA ILE A 49 -4.52 -0.58 -3.95
C ILE A 49 -4.51 -0.69 -2.42
N PRO A 50 -4.79 0.40 -1.68
CA PRO A 50 -4.93 0.32 -0.23
C PRO A 50 -6.16 -0.52 0.14
N MET A 51 -6.03 -1.39 1.14
CA MET A 51 -7.10 -2.21 1.69
C MET A 51 -7.10 -2.16 3.22
N HIS A 52 -8.06 -2.86 3.84
CA HIS A 52 -8.18 -3.00 5.30
C HIS A 52 -7.93 -1.66 6.04
N ARG A 53 -8.82 -0.70 5.78
CA ARG A 53 -8.73 0.69 6.26
C ARG A 53 -9.88 0.90 7.23
N LEU A 54 -9.64 0.83 8.55
CA LEU A 54 -10.69 1.14 9.55
C LEU A 54 -10.85 2.66 9.71
N LYS A 55 -9.76 3.33 10.09
CA LYS A 55 -9.74 4.79 10.34
C LYS A 55 -8.77 5.55 9.44
N ALA A 56 -7.95 4.83 8.68
CA ALA A 56 -6.95 5.43 7.80
C ALA A 56 -7.60 5.98 6.53
N ASP A 57 -7.18 7.19 6.14
CA ASP A 57 -7.66 7.82 4.93
C ASP A 57 -6.87 7.32 3.70
N PRO A 58 -7.52 6.62 2.76
CA PRO A 58 -6.87 6.20 1.53
C PRO A 58 -6.44 7.35 0.62
N GLU A 59 -7.08 8.53 0.71
CA GLU A 59 -6.68 9.71 -0.06
C GLU A 59 -5.38 10.30 0.49
N GLU A 60 -5.22 10.37 1.82
CA GLU A 60 -3.95 10.76 2.45
C GLU A 60 -2.80 9.84 2.01
N PHE A 61 -3.06 8.52 1.98
CA PHE A 61 -2.08 7.55 1.48
C PHE A 61 -1.75 7.80 0.01
N LYS A 62 -2.76 8.06 -0.82
CA LYS A 62 -2.60 8.35 -2.24
C LYS A 62 -1.72 9.57 -2.47
N GLU A 63 -2.06 10.70 -1.86
CA GLU A 63 -1.31 11.96 -2.00
C GLU A 63 0.16 11.77 -1.63
N LYS A 64 0.44 11.09 -0.52
CA LYS A 64 1.82 10.89 -0.02
C LYS A 64 2.65 9.96 -0.91
N VAL A 65 2.04 8.95 -1.53
CA VAL A 65 2.73 8.03 -2.44
C VAL A 65 2.98 8.72 -3.78
N GLU A 66 1.95 9.31 -4.38
CA GLU A 66 2.03 9.92 -5.72
C GLU A 66 2.91 11.17 -5.72
N ALA A 67 2.96 11.94 -4.63
CA ALA A 67 3.84 13.11 -4.52
C ALA A 67 5.35 12.77 -4.58
N LYS A 68 5.73 11.51 -4.34
CA LYS A 68 7.14 11.08 -4.20
C LYS A 68 7.49 9.90 -5.09
N SER A 69 6.61 9.47 -5.99
CA SER A 69 6.83 8.31 -6.84
C SER A 69 5.91 8.29 -8.07
N ASN A 70 6.33 7.57 -9.13
CA ASN A 70 5.50 7.34 -10.31
C ASN A 70 4.52 6.16 -10.13
N ILE A 71 4.16 5.85 -8.88
CA ILE A 71 3.33 4.70 -8.53
C ILE A 71 1.88 5.17 -8.50
N LYS A 72 1.00 4.51 -9.26
CA LYS A 72 -0.42 4.87 -9.29
C LYS A 72 -1.13 4.29 -8.06
N VAL A 73 -1.86 5.12 -7.33
CA VAL A 73 -2.67 4.66 -6.20
C VAL A 73 -4.13 4.61 -6.61
N VAL A 74 -4.76 3.46 -6.41
CA VAL A 74 -6.18 3.25 -6.76
C VAL A 74 -6.97 2.91 -5.49
N PRO A 75 -7.56 3.92 -4.84
CA PRO A 75 -8.37 3.71 -3.64
C PRO A 75 -9.76 3.20 -4.03
N LEU A 76 -9.89 1.88 -4.21
CA LEU A 76 -11.17 1.26 -4.56
C LEU A 76 -12.21 1.38 -3.45
N LYS A 77 -13.47 1.61 -3.81
CA LYS A 77 -14.63 1.47 -2.93
C LYS A 77 -15.15 0.03 -2.95
N ILE A 78 -15.96 -0.32 -1.95
CA ILE A 78 -16.60 -1.64 -1.88
C ILE A 78 -17.47 -1.83 -3.13
N GLY A 79 -17.23 -2.92 -3.86
CA GLY A 79 -17.92 -3.24 -5.11
C GLY A 79 -17.28 -2.69 -6.38
N GLU A 80 -16.22 -1.87 -6.28
CA GLU A 80 -15.47 -1.41 -7.44
C GLU A 80 -14.45 -2.45 -7.92
N VAL A 81 -14.20 -2.46 -9.23
CA VAL A 81 -13.27 -3.38 -9.87
C VAL A 81 -12.17 -2.59 -10.58
N TYR A 82 -10.91 -3.00 -10.38
CA TYR A 82 -9.77 -2.50 -11.15
C TYR A 82 -9.31 -3.56 -12.14
N GLN A 83 -9.21 -3.19 -13.41
CA GLN A 83 -8.70 -4.05 -14.47
C GLN A 83 -7.30 -3.59 -14.89
N LEU A 84 -6.38 -4.55 -14.99
CA LEU A 84 -5.09 -4.35 -15.62
C LEU A 84 -5.26 -4.38 -17.13
N LYS A 85 -4.55 -3.48 -17.79
CA LYS A 85 -4.43 -3.45 -19.25
C LYS A 85 -3.22 -4.24 -19.70
#